data_AF-A0A961KI23-F1
#
_entry.id   AF-A0A961KI23-F1
#
_cell.length_a   1.000
_cell.length_b   1.000
_cell.length_c   1.000
_cell.angle_alpha   90.00
_cell.angle_beta   90.00
_cell.angle_gamma   90.00
#
_symmetry.space_group_name_H-M   'P 1'
#
loop_
_entity.id
_entity.type
_entity.pdbx_description
1 polymer ?
#
loop_
_entity_poly.entity_id
_entity_poly.type
_entity_poly.pdbx_seq_one_letter_code
_entity_poly.pdbx_strand_id
1 'polypeptide(L)' 'RDLMAMYARGALHPHVSHTLPLERTTEALALLRDRKSTGKVVVTI' A
#
# COMPACT_ATOMS: atom_id res chain seq x y z
N ARG A 1 13.31 -4.30 14.77
CA ARG A 1 13.85 -5.12 13.65
C ARG A 1 12.92 -6.29 13.28
N ASP A 2 11.92 -6.57 14.12
CA ASP A 2 11.11 -7.79 14.03
C ASP A 2 10.12 -7.79 12.87
N LEU A 3 9.65 -6.63 12.43
CA LEU A 3 8.71 -6.52 11.30
C LEU A 3 9.28 -7.11 10.00
N MET A 4 10.53 -6.77 9.67
CA MET A 4 11.18 -7.30 8.47
C MET A 4 11.54 -8.77 8.64
N ALA A 5 11.89 -9.20 9.86
CA ALA A 5 12.12 -10.62 10.14
C ALA A 5 10.82 -11.44 10.02
N MET A 6 9.66 -10.89 10.40
CA MET A 6 8.34 -11.50 10.19
C MET A 6 8.00 -11.63 8.70
N TYR A 7 8.29 -10.59 7.91
CA TYR A 7 8.12 -10.62 6.47
C TYR A 7 9.03 -11.66 5.80
N ALA A 8 10.33 -11.66 6.13
CA ALA A 8 11.32 -12.57 5.56
C ALA A 8 11.01 -14.05 5.84
N ARG A 9 10.43 -14.36 7.01
CA ARG A 9 10.03 -15.73 7.38
C ARG A 9 8.61 -16.13 6.96
N GLY A 10 7.91 -15.30 6.19
CA GLY A 10 6.54 -15.57 5.73
C GLY A 10 5.44 -15.47 6.81
N ALA A 11 5.74 -14.89 7.98
CA ALA A 11 4.76 -14.67 9.04
C ALA A 11 3.93 -13.39 8.85
N LEU A 12 4.29 -12.54 7.88
CA LEU A 12 3.58 -11.32 7.54
C LEU A 12 3.38 -11.23 6.02
N HIS A 13 2.13 -11.22 5.59
CA HIS A 13 1.74 -11.05 4.19
C HIS A 13 1.08 -9.69 3.98
N PRO A 14 1.83 -8.66 3.55
CA PRO A 14 1.25 -7.36 3.28
C PRO A 14 0.29 -7.43 2.08
N HIS A 15 -0.99 -7.17 2.31
CA HIS A 15 -1.94 -6.97 1.23
C HIS A 15 -1.83 -5.53 0.70
N VAL A 16 -1.58 -5.38 -0.59
CA VAL A 16 -1.67 -4.09 -1.29
C VAL A 16 -3.07 -3.98 -1.88
N SER A 17 -3.82 -2.95 -1.49
CA SER A 17 -5.20 -2.74 -1.96
C SER A 17 -5.21 -2.05 -3.33
N HIS A 18 -4.34 -1.06 -3.53
CA HIS A 18 -4.21 -0.33 -4.80
C HIS A 18 -2.75 -0.01 -5.11
N THR A 19 -2.39 -0.04 -6.39
CA THR A 19 -1.07 0.37 -6.89
C THR A 19 -1.28 1.36 -8.03
N LEU A 20 -0.70 2.56 -7.91
CA LEU A 20 -0.83 3.63 -8.90
C LEU A 20 0.55 4.20 -9.22
N PRO A 21 0.79 4.67 -10.46
CA PRO A 21 2.06 5.31 -10.79
C PRO A 21 2.11 6.75 -10.25
N LEU A 22 3.32 7.30 -10.11
CA LEU A 22 3.59 8.59 -9.47
C LEU A 22 2.77 9.74 -10.08
N GLU A 23 2.53 9.72 -11.38
CA GLU A 23 1.74 10.73 -12.10
C GLU A 23 0.29 10.78 -11.61
N ARG A 24 -0.21 9.68 -11.02
CA ARG A 24 -1.58 9.55 -10.50
C ARG A 24 -1.66 9.70 -8.97
N THR A 25 -0.69 10.37 -8.35
CA THR A 25 -0.68 10.61 -6.90
C THR A 25 -1.96 11.29 -6.39
N THR A 26 -2.52 12.24 -7.14
CA THR A 26 -3.77 12.92 -6.77
C THR A 26 -4.94 11.94 -6.61
N GLU A 27 -5.01 10.93 -7.48
CA GLU A 27 -6.03 9.87 -7.41
C GLU A 27 -5.76 8.92 -6.24
N ALA A 28 -4.50 8.57 -5.99
CA ALA A 28 -4.12 7.77 -4.82
C ALA A 28 -4.57 8.44 -3.51
N LEU A 29 -4.40 9.77 -3.39
CA LEU A 29 -4.87 10.55 -2.25
C LEU A 29 -6.40 10.61 -2.19
N ALA A 30 -7.08 10.72 -3.32
CA ALA A 30 -8.53 10.69 -3.38
C ALA A 30 -9.10 9.34 -2.89
N LEU A 31 -8.46 8.21 -3.21
CA LEU A 31 -8.86 6.88 -2.71
C LEU A 31 -8.82 6.78 -1.19
N LEU A 32 -7.85 7.45 -0.56
CA LEU A 32 -7.76 7.54 0.90
C LEU A 32 -8.87 8.43 1.46
N ARG A 33 -9.08 9.61 0.87
CA ARG A 33 -10.09 10.58 1.30
C ARG A 33 -11.51 10.04 1.20
N ASP A 34 -11.84 9.35 0.11
CA ASP A 34 -13.15 8.75 -0.12
C ASP A 34 -13.35 7.44 0.67
N ARG A 35 -12.35 7.01 1.44
CA ARG A 35 -12.33 5.71 2.16
C ARG A 35 -12.57 4.51 1.23
N LYS A 36 -12.19 4.62 -0.03
CA LYS A 36 -12.26 3.53 -1.03
C LYS A 36 -11.08 2.57 -0.92
N SER A 37 -9.95 3.03 -0.39
CA SER A 37 -8.88 2.12 -0.01
C SER A 37 -9.23 1.38 1.29
N THR A 38 -9.36 0.07 1.20
CA THR A 38 -9.52 -0.83 2.37
C THR A 38 -8.22 -1.05 3.13
N GLY A 39 -7.12 -0.41 2.70
CA GLY A 39 -5.81 -0.58 3.30
C GLY A 39 -4.71 0.17 2.56
N LYS A 40 -3.68 -0.57 2.15
CA LYS A 40 -2.42 -0.02 1.63
C LYS A 40 -2.56 0.43 0.17
N VAL A 41 -2.22 1.68 -0.10
CA VAL A 41 -2.03 2.22 -1.45
C VAL A 41 -0.54 2.40 -1.69
N VAL A 42 0.00 1.83 -2.77
CA VAL A 42 1.41 1.96 -3.16
C VAL A 42 1.51 2.87 -4.37
N VAL A 43 2.42 3.83 -4.31
CA VAL A 43 2.77 4.69 -5.46
C VAL A 43 4.09 4.18 -6.04
N THR A 44 4.08 3.84 -7.33
CA THR A 44 5.28 3.37 -8.05
C THR A 44 5.96 4.51 -8.79
N ILE A 45 7.27 4.43 -8.93
CA ILE A 45 8.12 5.36 -9.67
C ILE A 45 8.50 4.71 -11.00
#